data_AF-A0A6N7NQJ4-F1
#
_entry.id   AF-A0A6N7NQJ4-F1
#
_cell.length_a   1.000
_cell.length_b   1.000
_cell.length_c   1.000
_cell.angle_alpha   90.00
_cell.angle_beta   90.00
_cell.angle_gamma   90.00
#
_symmetry.space_group_name_H-M   'P 1'
#
loop_
_entity.id
_entity.type
_entity.pdbx_description
1 polymer ?
#
loop_
_entity_poly.entity_id
_entity_poly.type
_entity_poly.pdbx_seq_one_letter_code
_entity_poly.pdbx_strand_id
1 'polypeptide(L)'
;MPALPWLHPDRANALLDALRERILIIDGAMGTMIQRHGLQEDDYRGERFAGGYDHAHGPGCDHGTPEGHDLKGNNDLLLLTRPQVIADIHTAYLDAGADLVETNTFNATSVSQADYHLEHLVYELNKAGAAVARACCDAVAAATPGKPRFVIGVIGPTSRTASISPDVNDPGFRNTSFDELRDTYREAIEGLIDGGADTLMVETIFDTLNAKAALYALEEAFDARGARLPVMISGTITDASGRTLSGQTAEAFHASLAHARPLSIGLNCALGAEAMRPHVETLSQVADCYVSAHPNAGLPNAFGEYDETPEEMATTLRGFAEDGLLNLVGGCCGSTPDHIRAIARAVAGLPPRALPGVQEQAA
;
A
#
# COMPACT_ATOMS: atom_id res chain seq x y z
N MET A 1 -7.78 21.26 16.40
CA MET A 1 -6.82 20.74 17.41
C MET A 1 -5.42 21.00 16.89
N PRO A 2 -4.43 21.31 17.75
CA PRO A 2 -3.04 21.39 17.30
C PRO A 2 -2.64 20.05 16.67
N ALA A 3 -1.81 20.08 15.62
CA ALA A 3 -1.34 18.85 14.98
C ALA A 3 -0.55 18.01 16.00
N LEU A 4 -0.89 16.72 16.11
CA LEU A 4 -0.13 15.79 16.95
C LEU A 4 1.33 15.73 16.48
N PRO A 5 2.31 15.57 17.40
CA PRO A 5 3.70 15.41 17.04
C PRO A 5 3.92 14.11 16.26
N TRP A 6 5.03 14.03 15.51
CA TRP A 6 5.45 12.78 14.89
C TRP A 6 5.82 11.74 15.96
N LEU A 7 5.35 10.50 15.78
CA LEU A 7 5.72 9.37 16.65
C LEU A 7 7.24 9.10 16.59
N HIS A 8 7.82 9.25 15.41
CA HIS A 8 9.27 9.14 15.18
C HIS A 8 9.78 10.38 14.43
N PRO A 9 10.06 11.50 15.13
CA PRO A 9 10.40 12.77 14.49
C PRO A 9 11.57 12.70 13.52
N ASP A 10 12.63 11.98 13.86
CA ASP A 10 13.82 11.88 12.99
C ASP A 10 13.53 11.14 11.69
N ARG A 11 12.77 10.03 11.75
CA ARG A 11 12.37 9.25 10.56
C ARG A 11 11.39 10.02 9.69
N ALA A 12 10.41 10.68 10.31
CA ALA A 12 9.43 11.50 9.60
C ALA A 12 10.10 12.71 8.91
N ASN A 13 11.01 13.40 9.59
CA ASN A 13 11.75 14.53 9.01
C ASN A 13 12.67 14.06 7.88
N ALA A 14 13.36 12.93 8.03
CA ALA A 14 14.18 12.37 6.95
C ALA A 14 13.35 12.03 5.70
N LEU A 15 12.13 11.53 5.85
CA LEU A 15 11.21 11.30 4.73
C LEU A 15 10.79 12.61 4.07
N LEU A 16 10.40 13.61 4.86
CA LEU A 16 10.01 14.94 4.38
C LEU A 16 11.15 15.66 3.65
N ASP A 17 12.37 15.57 4.17
CA ASP A 17 13.55 16.16 3.53
C ASP A 17 13.86 15.45 2.20
N ALA A 18 13.81 14.12 2.18
CA ALA A 18 14.02 13.36 0.96
C ALA A 18 12.98 13.69 -0.14
N LEU A 19 11.71 13.90 0.23
CA LEU A 19 10.64 14.31 -0.70
C LEU A 19 10.84 15.72 -1.27
N ARG A 20 11.51 16.61 -0.54
CA ARG A 20 11.87 17.96 -1.04
C ARG A 20 13.03 17.91 -2.01
N GLU A 21 13.96 16.99 -1.79
CA GLU A 21 15.21 16.93 -2.55
C GLU A 21 15.09 16.17 -3.87
N ARG A 22 14.26 15.11 -3.92
CA ARG A 22 14.20 14.20 -5.07
C ARG A 22 12.88 13.42 -5.15
N ILE A 23 12.64 12.85 -6.31
CA ILE A 23 11.57 11.87 -6.51
C ILE A 23 11.95 10.59 -5.74
N LEU A 24 11.05 10.11 -4.89
CA LEU A 24 11.25 8.88 -4.12
C LEU A 24 10.68 7.66 -4.84
N ILE A 25 11.34 6.52 -4.66
CA ILE A 25 10.98 5.27 -5.32
C ILE A 25 10.22 4.37 -4.34
N ILE A 26 8.94 4.11 -4.63
CA ILE A 26 8.15 3.04 -4.00
C ILE A 26 8.55 1.72 -4.68
N ASP A 27 8.46 0.60 -3.98
CA ASP A 27 8.77 -0.71 -4.51
C ASP A 27 7.74 -1.21 -5.55
N GLY A 28 7.79 -2.50 -5.85
CA GLY A 28 6.93 -3.16 -6.83
C GLY A 28 6.00 -4.18 -6.18
N ALA A 29 5.34 -5.01 -7.00
CA ALA A 29 4.36 -5.96 -6.50
C ALA A 29 4.92 -7.11 -5.65
N MET A 30 4.53 -7.12 -4.37
CA MET A 30 4.76 -8.25 -3.46
C MET A 30 4.08 -9.55 -3.97
N GLY A 31 2.80 -9.48 -4.33
CA GLY A 31 2.01 -10.66 -4.71
C GLY A 31 2.56 -11.42 -5.92
N THR A 32 2.93 -10.72 -6.99
CA THR A 32 3.52 -11.37 -8.19
C THR A 32 4.91 -11.92 -7.91
N MET A 33 5.67 -11.33 -6.99
CA MET A 33 6.96 -11.88 -6.56
C MET A 33 6.78 -13.17 -5.74
N ILE A 34 5.81 -13.21 -4.82
CA ILE A 34 5.46 -14.43 -4.07
C ILE A 34 5.07 -15.57 -5.02
N GLN A 35 4.25 -15.28 -6.05
CA GLN A 35 3.81 -16.28 -7.03
C GLN A 35 4.99 -17.00 -7.73
N ARG A 36 6.10 -16.30 -7.97
CA ARG A 36 7.31 -16.88 -8.61
C ARG A 36 8.01 -17.95 -7.77
N HIS A 37 7.78 -17.97 -6.47
CA HIS A 37 8.32 -19.01 -5.59
C HIS A 37 7.56 -20.35 -5.72
N GLY A 38 6.41 -20.38 -6.40
CA GLY A 38 5.65 -21.60 -6.63
C GLY A 38 5.18 -22.29 -5.34
N LEU A 39 4.90 -21.50 -4.30
CA LEU A 39 4.51 -21.99 -2.98
C LEU A 39 3.23 -22.84 -3.04
N GLN A 40 3.20 -23.90 -2.25
CA GLN A 40 2.09 -24.83 -2.10
C GLN A 40 1.45 -24.70 -0.72
N GLU A 41 0.31 -25.35 -0.53
CA GLU A 41 -0.48 -25.32 0.71
C GLU A 41 0.37 -25.47 1.98
N ASP A 42 1.27 -26.47 2.01
CA ASP A 42 2.16 -26.73 3.14
C ASP A 42 3.10 -25.54 3.45
N ASP A 43 3.46 -24.74 2.45
CA ASP A 43 4.28 -23.54 2.66
C ASP A 43 3.49 -22.43 3.37
N TYR A 44 2.21 -22.26 3.02
CA TYR A 44 1.32 -21.30 3.69
C TYR A 44 0.96 -21.74 5.10
N ARG A 45 0.76 -23.03 5.32
CA ARG A 45 0.43 -23.60 6.63
C ARG A 45 1.61 -23.55 7.61
N GLY A 46 2.82 -23.84 7.13
CA GLY A 46 3.99 -23.99 8.00
C GLY A 46 3.73 -24.95 9.17
N GLU A 47 4.40 -24.72 10.30
CA GLU A 47 4.22 -25.56 11.49
C GLU A 47 2.97 -25.18 12.30
N ARG A 48 2.75 -23.89 12.52
CA ARG A 48 1.65 -23.36 13.38
C ARG A 48 0.26 -23.66 12.82
N PHE A 49 0.13 -23.76 11.50
CA PHE A 49 -1.16 -23.97 10.83
C PHE A 49 -1.21 -25.28 10.04
N ALA A 50 -0.37 -26.26 10.37
CA ALA A 50 -0.29 -27.54 9.66
C ALA A 50 -1.65 -28.25 9.51
N GLY A 51 -2.55 -28.05 10.48
CA GLY A 51 -3.92 -28.59 10.45
C GLY A 51 -4.94 -27.76 9.68
N GLY A 52 -4.55 -26.66 9.03
CA GLY A 52 -5.47 -25.73 8.38
C GLY A 52 -6.19 -24.76 9.34
N TYR A 53 -5.68 -24.62 10.57
CA TYR A 53 -6.14 -23.67 11.58
C TYR A 53 -5.00 -23.34 12.55
N ASP A 54 -5.15 -22.28 13.34
CA ASP A 54 -4.15 -21.86 14.31
C ASP A 54 -4.08 -22.77 15.54
N HIS A 55 -3.07 -23.65 15.62
CA HIS A 55 -2.89 -24.54 16.78
C HIS A 55 -2.47 -23.84 18.06
N ALA A 56 -2.06 -22.56 18.01
CA ALA A 56 -1.81 -21.77 19.21
C ALA A 56 -3.11 -21.53 20.01
N HIS A 57 -4.26 -21.65 19.35
CA HIS A 57 -5.59 -21.57 19.92
C HIS A 57 -6.25 -22.95 19.77
N GLY A 58 -6.54 -23.64 20.88
CA GLY A 58 -6.91 -25.06 20.87
C GLY A 58 -8.14 -25.41 20.02
N PRO A 59 -8.41 -26.71 19.76
CA PRO A 59 -9.49 -27.21 18.88
C PRO A 59 -10.93 -26.96 19.38
N GLY A 60 -11.12 -26.08 20.38
CA GLY A 60 -12.42 -25.63 20.89
C GLY A 60 -12.72 -24.15 20.60
N CYS A 61 -11.90 -23.51 19.77
CA CYS A 61 -12.09 -22.13 19.32
C CYS A 61 -12.83 -22.11 17.97
N ASP A 62 -13.62 -21.06 17.69
CA ASP A 62 -14.53 -20.97 16.52
C ASP A 62 -13.82 -21.08 15.15
N HIS A 63 -12.49 -21.00 15.11
CA HIS A 63 -11.66 -21.07 13.91
C HIS A 63 -10.95 -22.44 13.73
N GLY A 64 -11.23 -23.44 14.57
CA GLY A 64 -10.66 -24.80 14.47
C GLY A 64 -11.72 -25.83 14.09
N THR A 65 -11.76 -26.23 12.81
CA THR A 65 -12.56 -27.40 12.39
C THR A 65 -11.68 -28.66 12.36
N PRO A 66 -12.23 -29.86 12.63
CA PRO A 66 -11.48 -31.11 12.49
C PRO A 66 -10.87 -31.32 11.09
N GLU A 67 -11.50 -30.76 10.06
CA GLU A 67 -11.09 -30.85 8.66
C GLU A 67 -10.03 -29.80 8.27
N GLY A 68 -9.93 -28.68 8.98
CA GLY A 68 -9.08 -27.55 8.64
C GLY A 68 -9.56 -26.76 7.42
N HIS A 69 -8.91 -25.63 7.16
CA HIS A 69 -9.18 -24.76 6.02
C HIS A 69 -7.99 -24.69 5.07
N ASP A 70 -8.25 -24.46 3.78
CA ASP A 70 -7.19 -24.18 2.80
C ASP A 70 -6.64 -22.76 3.04
N LEU A 71 -5.32 -22.65 3.18
CA LEU A 71 -4.61 -21.39 3.47
C LEU A 71 -3.78 -20.88 2.29
N LYS A 72 -3.63 -21.67 1.22
CA LYS A 72 -2.96 -21.24 0.00
C LYS A 72 -3.67 -20.04 -0.63
N GLY A 73 -2.89 -18.99 -0.90
CA GLY A 73 -3.37 -17.72 -1.42
C GLY A 73 -3.44 -16.62 -0.35
N ASN A 74 -3.38 -16.96 0.94
CA ASN A 74 -3.22 -16.00 2.02
C ASN A 74 -1.76 -15.51 2.09
N ASN A 75 -1.37 -14.64 1.17
CA ASN A 75 0.00 -14.12 1.07
C ASN A 75 0.45 -13.44 2.38
N ASP A 76 -0.46 -12.78 3.09
CA ASP A 76 -0.19 -12.11 4.36
C ASP A 76 0.26 -13.12 5.44
N LEU A 77 -0.28 -14.35 5.44
CA LEU A 77 0.10 -15.41 6.38
C LEU A 77 1.57 -15.83 6.28
N LEU A 78 2.19 -15.63 5.11
CA LEU A 78 3.61 -15.93 4.89
C LEU A 78 4.52 -15.07 5.78
N LEU A 79 4.03 -13.98 6.36
CA LEU A 79 4.76 -13.25 7.40
C LEU A 79 5.05 -14.09 8.65
N LEU A 80 4.20 -15.06 8.96
CA LEU A 80 4.35 -15.95 10.11
C LEU A 80 4.98 -17.29 9.71
N THR A 81 4.69 -17.80 8.51
CA THR A 81 5.10 -19.14 8.10
C THR A 81 6.33 -19.17 7.22
N ARG A 82 6.58 -18.11 6.43
CA ARG A 82 7.74 -17.97 5.52
C ARG A 82 8.32 -16.55 5.53
N PRO A 83 8.65 -15.96 6.70
CA PRO A 83 9.10 -14.57 6.79
C PRO A 83 10.35 -14.27 5.95
N GLN A 84 11.23 -15.27 5.77
CA GLN A 84 12.43 -15.11 4.95
C GLN A 84 12.11 -14.86 3.48
N VAL A 85 11.06 -15.49 2.92
CA VAL A 85 10.64 -15.26 1.53
C VAL A 85 10.22 -13.79 1.34
N ILE A 86 9.47 -13.25 2.31
CA ILE A 86 9.03 -11.85 2.28
C ILE A 86 10.22 -10.91 2.46
N ALA A 87 11.13 -11.21 3.38
CA ALA A 87 12.35 -10.44 3.59
C ALA A 87 13.26 -10.40 2.35
N ASP A 88 13.39 -11.52 1.64
CA ASP A 88 14.17 -11.61 0.41
C ASP A 88 13.57 -10.73 -0.69
N ILE A 89 12.23 -10.68 -0.80
CA ILE A 89 11.53 -9.81 -1.76
C ILE A 89 11.74 -8.33 -1.43
N HIS A 90 11.58 -7.92 -0.16
CA HIS A 90 11.87 -6.53 0.25
C HIS A 90 13.31 -6.15 -0.05
N THR A 91 14.27 -7.03 0.29
CA THR A 91 15.69 -6.79 0.05
C THR A 91 15.96 -6.62 -1.44
N ALA A 92 15.36 -7.45 -2.30
CA ALA A 92 15.50 -7.34 -3.75
C ALA A 92 15.01 -5.98 -4.30
N TYR A 93 13.91 -5.43 -3.78
CA TYR A 93 13.43 -4.10 -4.16
C TYR A 93 14.30 -2.96 -3.61
N LEU A 94 14.77 -3.08 -2.36
CA LEU A 94 15.70 -2.12 -1.77
C LEU A 94 17.03 -2.05 -2.55
N ASP A 95 17.55 -3.20 -2.97
CA ASP A 95 18.73 -3.35 -3.83
C ASP A 95 18.47 -2.89 -5.28
N ALA A 96 17.21 -2.91 -5.72
CA ALA A 96 16.81 -2.32 -7.00
C ALA A 96 16.86 -0.79 -7.00
N GLY A 97 16.74 -0.17 -5.83
CA GLY A 97 16.79 1.28 -5.68
C GLY A 97 15.60 1.88 -4.96
N ALA A 98 14.63 1.07 -4.52
CA ALA A 98 13.50 1.53 -3.73
C ALA A 98 13.96 2.30 -2.49
N ASP A 99 13.30 3.42 -2.25
CA ASP A 99 13.43 4.25 -1.04
C ASP A 99 12.44 3.82 0.03
N LEU A 100 11.25 3.40 -0.41
CA LEU A 100 10.17 2.93 0.41
C LEU A 100 9.77 1.51 -0.02
N VAL A 101 9.49 0.65 0.96
CA VAL A 101 8.89 -0.66 0.72
C VAL A 101 7.55 -0.77 1.41
N GLU A 102 6.58 -1.33 0.71
CA GLU A 102 5.24 -1.63 1.19
C GLU A 102 5.23 -2.91 2.03
N THR A 103 4.57 -2.92 3.18
CA THR A 103 4.40 -4.14 3.99
C THR A 103 3.54 -5.17 3.26
N ASN A 104 3.83 -6.47 3.44
CA ASN A 104 2.99 -7.56 2.93
C ASN A 104 1.71 -7.74 3.78
N THR A 105 0.88 -6.69 3.87
CA THR A 105 -0.29 -6.60 4.76
C THR A 105 -1.54 -6.14 4.02
N PHE A 106 -1.57 -6.27 2.69
CA PHE A 106 -2.67 -5.79 1.85
C PHE A 106 -4.02 -6.40 2.25
N ASN A 107 -4.06 -7.67 2.66
CA ASN A 107 -5.27 -8.37 3.11
C ASN A 107 -5.21 -8.73 4.60
N ALA A 108 -4.33 -8.12 5.38
CA ALA A 108 -4.24 -8.32 6.83
C ALA A 108 -5.35 -7.52 7.55
N THR A 109 -6.61 -7.82 7.24
CA THR A 109 -7.81 -7.23 7.85
C THR A 109 -8.78 -8.33 8.21
N SER A 110 -9.64 -8.12 9.21
CA SER A 110 -10.59 -9.16 9.66
C SER A 110 -11.53 -9.59 8.54
N VAL A 111 -11.96 -8.65 7.68
CA VAL A 111 -12.80 -8.94 6.51
C VAL A 111 -12.14 -9.93 5.55
N SER A 112 -10.85 -9.75 5.23
CA SER A 112 -10.14 -10.64 4.30
C SER A 112 -9.66 -11.93 4.98
N GLN A 113 -9.26 -11.87 6.25
CA GLN A 113 -8.81 -13.05 6.99
C GLN A 113 -9.97 -14.00 7.36
N ALA A 114 -11.22 -13.53 7.32
CA ALA A 114 -12.41 -14.36 7.48
C ALA A 114 -12.53 -15.45 6.41
N ASP A 115 -12.04 -15.22 5.19
CA ASP A 115 -12.00 -16.24 4.12
C ASP A 115 -11.11 -17.44 4.49
N TYR A 116 -10.20 -17.24 5.46
CA TYR A 116 -9.26 -18.24 5.97
C TYR A 116 -9.52 -18.62 7.44
N HIS A 117 -10.54 -18.04 8.09
CA HIS A 117 -10.82 -18.19 9.52
C HIS A 117 -9.65 -17.77 10.43
N LEU A 118 -8.97 -16.69 10.07
CA LEU A 118 -7.78 -16.17 10.78
C LEU A 118 -7.96 -14.71 11.25
N GLU A 119 -9.19 -14.27 11.51
CA GLU A 119 -9.50 -12.90 11.91
C GLU A 119 -8.76 -12.46 13.17
N HIS A 120 -8.51 -13.39 14.11
CA HIS A 120 -7.78 -13.10 15.36
C HIS A 120 -6.29 -12.80 15.16
N LEU A 121 -5.76 -13.03 13.95
CA LEU A 121 -4.35 -12.78 13.63
C LEU A 121 -4.10 -11.39 13.05
N VAL A 122 -5.13 -10.56 12.84
CA VAL A 122 -5.00 -9.27 12.14
C VAL A 122 -3.91 -8.40 12.78
N TYR A 123 -3.93 -8.19 14.10
CA TYR A 123 -2.87 -7.44 14.77
C TYR A 123 -1.48 -8.08 14.58
N GLU A 124 -1.37 -9.41 14.74
CA GLU A 124 -0.10 -10.12 14.65
C GLU A 124 0.51 -10.05 13.25
N LEU A 125 -0.31 -10.26 12.21
CA LEU A 125 0.09 -10.17 10.80
C LEU A 125 0.62 -8.77 10.49
N ASN A 126 -0.13 -7.73 10.85
CA ASN A 126 0.29 -6.35 10.57
C ASN A 126 1.58 -5.97 11.29
N LYS A 127 1.72 -6.38 12.56
CA LYS A 127 2.94 -6.14 13.33
C LYS A 127 4.14 -6.88 12.76
N ALA A 128 3.98 -8.15 12.39
CA ALA A 128 5.02 -8.93 11.74
C ALA A 128 5.42 -8.33 10.39
N GLY A 129 4.44 -7.89 9.59
CA GLY A 129 4.66 -7.25 8.29
C GLY A 129 5.53 -6.01 8.38
N ALA A 130 5.17 -5.08 9.26
CA ALA A 130 5.97 -3.88 9.49
C ALA A 130 7.35 -4.21 10.07
N ALA A 131 7.46 -5.18 10.98
CA ALA A 131 8.74 -5.56 11.58
C ALA A 131 9.72 -6.20 10.57
N VAL A 132 9.23 -7.07 9.69
CA VAL A 132 10.04 -7.69 8.62
C VAL A 132 10.55 -6.62 7.66
N ALA A 133 9.67 -5.75 7.15
CA ALA A 133 10.06 -4.66 6.27
C ALA A 133 11.06 -3.71 6.95
N ARG A 134 10.85 -3.37 8.22
CA ARG A 134 11.75 -2.51 9.01
C ARG A 134 13.14 -3.09 9.14
N ALA A 135 13.24 -4.39 9.46
CA ALA A 135 14.52 -5.08 9.56
C ALA A 135 15.29 -5.05 8.23
N CYS A 136 14.61 -5.26 7.10
CA CYS A 136 15.21 -5.14 5.77
C CYS A 136 15.70 -3.71 5.48
N CYS A 137 14.87 -2.70 5.75
CA CYS A 137 15.25 -1.30 5.57
C CYS A 137 16.46 -0.91 6.42
N ASP A 138 16.52 -1.35 7.68
CA ASP A 138 17.63 -1.05 8.59
C ASP A 138 18.92 -1.73 8.14
N ALA A 139 18.85 -2.99 7.70
CA ALA A 139 20.01 -3.71 7.15
C ALA A 139 20.59 -3.01 5.91
N VAL A 140 19.74 -2.60 4.96
CA VAL A 140 20.18 -1.91 3.73
C VAL A 140 20.64 -0.48 4.01
N ALA A 141 19.99 0.25 4.93
CA ALA A 141 20.41 1.59 5.33
C ALA A 141 21.78 1.57 6.02
N ALA A 142 22.08 0.55 6.84
CA ALA A 142 23.39 0.37 7.44
C ALA A 142 24.50 0.14 6.39
N ALA A 143 24.17 -0.56 5.29
CA ALA A 143 25.09 -0.77 4.17
C ALA A 143 25.21 0.45 3.23
N THR A 144 24.25 1.39 3.28
CA THR A 144 24.24 2.62 2.46
C THR A 144 24.07 3.91 3.30
N PRO A 145 25.04 4.24 4.20
CA PRO A 145 24.92 5.40 5.08
C PRO A 145 24.80 6.70 4.26
N GLY A 146 23.63 7.33 4.30
CA GLY A 146 23.32 8.54 3.53
C GLY A 146 22.08 8.41 2.64
N LYS A 147 21.57 7.19 2.44
CA LYS A 147 20.28 6.96 1.81
C LYS A 147 19.39 6.21 2.82
N PRO A 148 18.50 6.87 3.58
CA PRO A 148 17.57 6.18 4.46
C PRO A 148 16.60 5.29 3.65
N ARG A 149 15.98 4.33 4.32
CA ARG A 149 14.93 3.46 3.75
C ARG A 149 13.72 3.48 4.68
N PHE A 150 12.54 3.56 4.07
CA PHE A 150 11.30 3.74 4.80
C PHE A 150 10.34 2.57 4.59
N VAL A 151 9.54 2.30 5.61
CA VAL A 151 8.48 1.28 5.59
C VAL A 151 7.13 1.96 5.45
N ILE A 152 6.38 1.59 4.41
CA ILE A 152 4.98 1.95 4.24
C ILE A 152 4.13 0.82 4.82
N GLY A 153 3.44 1.09 5.92
CA GLY A 153 2.41 0.18 6.42
C GLY A 153 1.17 0.25 5.54
N VAL A 154 0.93 -0.79 4.76
CA VAL A 154 -0.16 -0.85 3.78
C VAL A 154 -1.46 -1.31 4.43
N ILE A 155 -2.52 -0.56 4.13
CA ILE A 155 -3.91 -0.83 4.51
C ILE A 155 -4.71 -0.96 3.21
N GLY A 156 -5.03 -2.21 2.84
CA GLY A 156 -5.82 -2.49 1.63
C GLY A 156 -7.31 -2.16 1.78
N PRO A 157 -8.08 -2.19 0.69
CA PRO A 157 -9.46 -1.69 0.66
C PRO A 157 -10.52 -2.69 1.19
N THR A 158 -10.12 -3.90 1.60
CA THR A 158 -10.97 -5.08 1.88
C THR A 158 -11.76 -5.57 0.66
N SER A 159 -12.48 -6.67 0.79
CA SER A 159 -13.39 -7.20 -0.24
C SER A 159 -14.81 -6.63 -0.20
N ARG A 160 -15.15 -5.80 0.81
CA ARG A 160 -16.50 -5.26 1.03
C ARG A 160 -16.60 -3.81 0.58
N THR A 161 -17.82 -3.34 0.28
CA THR A 161 -18.06 -1.98 -0.21
C THR A 161 -19.11 -1.28 0.65
N ALA A 162 -18.77 -0.14 1.25
CA ALA A 162 -19.74 0.60 2.06
C ALA A 162 -20.63 1.54 1.23
N SER A 163 -20.15 2.00 0.07
CA SER A 163 -20.89 2.95 -0.77
C SER A 163 -21.81 2.27 -1.79
N ILE A 164 -21.44 1.08 -2.26
CA ILE A 164 -22.15 0.33 -3.31
C ILE A 164 -22.88 -0.88 -2.71
N SER A 165 -24.05 -1.22 -3.23
CA SER A 165 -24.70 -2.49 -2.89
C SER A 165 -24.09 -3.62 -3.71
N PRO A 166 -23.71 -4.74 -3.09
CA PRO A 166 -23.29 -5.94 -3.83
C PRO A 166 -24.48 -6.67 -4.48
N ASP A 167 -25.73 -6.36 -4.10
CA ASP A 167 -26.93 -6.93 -4.72
C ASP A 167 -27.58 -5.90 -5.66
N VAL A 168 -27.49 -6.17 -6.97
CA VAL A 168 -28.08 -5.33 -8.01
C VAL A 168 -29.61 -5.22 -7.93
N ASN A 169 -30.28 -6.15 -7.24
CA ASN A 169 -31.73 -6.15 -7.06
C ASN A 169 -32.15 -5.40 -5.79
N ASP A 170 -31.22 -5.11 -4.87
CA ASP A 170 -31.45 -4.33 -3.67
C ASP A 170 -30.40 -3.20 -3.55
N PRO A 171 -30.66 -2.01 -4.16
CA PRO A 171 -29.72 -0.90 -4.12
C PRO A 171 -29.52 -0.31 -2.70
N GLY A 172 -30.40 -0.63 -1.75
CA GLY A 172 -30.31 -0.20 -0.36
C GLY A 172 -29.44 -1.10 0.52
N PHE A 173 -29.22 -2.36 0.13
CA PHE A 173 -28.43 -3.31 0.89
C PHE A 173 -26.94 -2.92 0.98
N ARG A 174 -26.30 -3.21 2.11
CA ARG A 174 -24.86 -3.08 2.33
C ARG A 174 -24.38 -4.31 3.11
N ASN A 175 -23.26 -4.90 2.68
CA ASN A 175 -22.64 -6.07 3.33
C ASN A 175 -21.59 -5.68 4.40
N THR A 176 -21.44 -4.38 4.65
CA THR A 176 -20.59 -3.81 5.69
C THR A 176 -21.13 -2.43 6.08
N SER A 177 -20.74 -1.95 7.24
CA SER A 177 -21.00 -0.58 7.71
C SER A 177 -19.71 0.21 7.88
N PHE A 178 -19.85 1.53 8.08
CA PHE A 178 -18.71 2.40 8.39
C PHE A 178 -18.04 2.01 9.71
N ASP A 179 -18.82 1.69 10.75
CA ASP A 179 -18.31 1.30 12.07
C ASP A 179 -17.55 -0.04 12.01
N GLU A 180 -18.08 -1.03 11.28
CA GLU A 180 -17.39 -2.32 11.09
C GLU A 180 -16.05 -2.16 10.34
N LEU A 181 -16.02 -1.31 9.30
CA LEU A 181 -14.78 -1.01 8.59
C LEU A 181 -13.80 -0.24 9.47
N ARG A 182 -14.26 0.74 10.25
CA ARG A 182 -13.43 1.47 11.21
C ARG A 182 -12.74 0.50 12.17
N ASP A 183 -13.50 -0.41 12.78
CA ASP A 183 -12.97 -1.36 13.76
C ASP A 183 -11.97 -2.32 13.09
N THR A 184 -12.31 -2.82 11.90
CA THR A 184 -11.43 -3.66 11.06
C THR A 184 -10.10 -2.98 10.76
N TYR A 185 -10.13 -1.72 10.32
CA TYR A 185 -8.92 -0.97 10.00
C TYR A 185 -8.13 -0.60 11.25
N ARG A 186 -8.81 -0.27 12.35
CA ARG A 186 -8.16 0.13 13.59
C ARG A 186 -7.21 -0.95 14.10
N GLU A 187 -7.65 -2.21 14.10
CA GLU A 187 -6.81 -3.33 14.54
C GLU A 187 -5.53 -3.47 13.69
N ALA A 188 -5.66 -3.39 12.36
CA ALA A 188 -4.53 -3.46 11.44
C ALA A 188 -3.55 -2.30 11.66
N ILE A 189 -4.07 -1.08 11.79
CA ILE A 189 -3.30 0.16 12.02
C ILE A 189 -2.45 0.05 13.29
N GLU A 190 -3.02 -0.44 14.39
CA GLU A 190 -2.29 -0.59 15.66
C GLU A 190 -1.12 -1.57 15.50
N GLY A 191 -1.32 -2.68 14.77
CA GLY A 191 -0.26 -3.63 14.44
C GLY A 191 0.86 -2.99 13.60
N LEU A 192 0.51 -2.27 12.54
CA LEU A 192 1.48 -1.60 11.65
C LEU A 192 2.34 -0.57 12.41
N ILE A 193 1.71 0.24 13.27
CA ILE A 193 2.41 1.23 14.08
C ILE A 193 3.38 0.53 15.04
N ASP A 194 2.92 -0.48 15.77
CA ASP A 194 3.74 -1.21 16.75
C ASP A 194 4.84 -2.05 16.10
N GLY A 195 4.66 -2.46 14.84
CA GLY A 195 5.67 -3.17 14.06
C GLY A 195 6.74 -2.25 13.47
N GLY A 196 6.58 -0.93 13.56
CA GLY A 196 7.62 0.04 13.24
C GLY A 196 7.53 0.70 11.87
N ALA A 197 6.34 0.75 11.25
CA ALA A 197 6.10 1.52 10.03
C ALA A 197 6.51 2.99 10.17
N ASP A 198 7.03 3.60 9.11
CA ASP A 198 7.39 5.03 9.09
C ASP A 198 6.24 5.91 8.63
N THR A 199 5.40 5.37 7.76
CA THR A 199 4.22 6.00 7.17
C THR A 199 3.15 4.93 6.97
N LEU A 200 1.89 5.36 6.91
CA LEU A 200 0.76 4.45 6.65
C LEU A 200 0.13 4.82 5.32
N MET A 201 -0.22 3.83 4.49
CA MET A 201 -0.87 4.06 3.21
C MET A 201 -2.20 3.33 3.14
N VAL A 202 -3.28 4.09 2.91
CA VAL A 202 -4.56 3.52 2.50
C VAL A 202 -4.53 3.40 0.98
N GLU A 203 -4.39 2.18 0.48
CA GLU A 203 -4.02 1.91 -0.91
C GLU A 203 -5.14 1.19 -1.69
N THR A 204 -5.07 1.28 -3.02
CA THR A 204 -6.00 0.62 -3.96
C THR A 204 -7.45 0.96 -3.65
N ILE A 205 -7.69 2.23 -3.30
CA ILE A 205 -9.03 2.68 -2.90
C ILE A 205 -9.96 2.65 -4.10
N PHE A 206 -10.83 1.63 -4.14
CA PHE A 206 -11.93 1.56 -5.10
C PHE A 206 -13.21 2.23 -4.55
N ASP A 207 -13.41 2.20 -3.23
CA ASP A 207 -14.54 2.79 -2.51
C ASP A 207 -14.06 3.88 -1.53
N THR A 208 -14.48 5.12 -1.79
CA THR A 208 -14.04 6.27 -1.00
C THR A 208 -14.64 6.29 0.41
N LEU A 209 -15.79 5.65 0.63
CA LEU A 209 -16.36 5.53 1.97
C LEU A 209 -15.54 4.56 2.84
N ASN A 210 -15.01 3.48 2.25
CA ASN A 210 -14.07 2.60 2.94
C ASN A 210 -12.80 3.35 3.35
N ALA A 211 -12.22 4.14 2.42
CA ALA A 211 -11.05 4.95 2.74
C ALA A 211 -11.32 5.96 3.86
N LYS A 212 -12.50 6.57 3.91
CA LYS A 212 -12.88 7.45 5.02
C LYS A 212 -12.95 6.70 6.36
N ALA A 213 -13.42 5.45 6.37
CA ALA A 213 -13.41 4.63 7.58
C ALA A 213 -11.96 4.32 8.04
N ALA A 214 -11.06 3.97 7.11
CA ALA A 214 -9.64 3.76 7.40
C ALA A 214 -8.96 5.03 7.93
N LEU A 215 -9.19 6.18 7.30
CA LEU A 215 -8.64 7.47 7.72
C LEU A 215 -9.19 7.93 9.08
N TYR A 216 -10.45 7.61 9.37
CA TYR A 216 -11.03 7.86 10.69
C TYR A 216 -10.34 7.00 11.76
N ALA A 217 -10.18 5.69 11.49
CA ALA A 217 -9.48 4.77 12.39
C ALA A 217 -8.01 5.18 12.63
N LEU A 218 -7.33 5.73 11.61
CA LEU A 218 -5.99 6.30 11.72
C LEU A 218 -5.94 7.46 12.72
N GLU A 219 -6.84 8.43 12.58
CA GLU A 219 -6.84 9.59 13.49
C GLU A 219 -7.22 9.16 14.91
N GLU A 220 -8.13 8.20 15.11
CA GLU A 220 -8.39 7.67 16.45
C GLU A 220 -7.18 6.93 17.05
N ALA A 221 -6.38 6.24 16.23
CA ALA A 221 -5.13 5.59 16.66
C ALA A 221 -4.09 6.64 17.08
N PHE A 222 -3.97 7.71 16.30
CA PHE A 222 -3.05 8.80 16.62
C PHE A 222 -3.48 9.57 17.87
N ASP A 223 -4.76 9.87 18.03
CA ASP A 223 -5.31 10.54 19.22
C ASP A 223 -5.08 9.71 20.48
N ALA A 224 -5.32 8.40 20.42
CA ALA A 224 -5.08 7.48 21.54
C ALA A 224 -3.60 7.42 21.96
N ARG A 225 -2.68 7.58 21.00
CA ARG A 225 -1.22 7.56 21.22
C ARG A 225 -0.65 8.93 21.57
N GLY A 226 -1.37 10.01 21.30
CA GLY A 226 -0.87 11.38 21.41
C GLY A 226 0.23 11.72 20.41
N ALA A 227 0.40 10.93 19.35
CA ALA A 227 1.40 11.10 18.30
C ALA A 227 0.93 10.46 16.99
N ARG A 228 1.43 10.94 15.84
CA ARG A 228 1.00 10.49 14.51
C ARG A 228 2.16 10.04 13.61
N LEU A 229 1.83 9.28 12.58
CA LEU A 229 2.70 9.03 11.42
C LEU A 229 2.23 9.87 10.22
N PRO A 230 3.09 10.12 9.22
CA PRO A 230 2.66 10.55 7.90
C PRO A 230 1.65 9.54 7.30
N VAL A 231 0.69 10.06 6.53
CA VAL A 231 -0.37 9.26 5.91
C VAL A 231 -0.34 9.47 4.40
N MET A 232 -0.29 8.39 3.64
CA MET A 232 -0.37 8.36 2.19
C MET A 232 -1.74 7.81 1.77
N ILE A 233 -2.24 8.26 0.63
CA ILE A 233 -3.53 7.84 0.08
C ILE A 233 -3.32 7.48 -1.38
N SER A 234 -3.69 6.27 -1.78
CA SER A 234 -3.63 5.85 -3.18
C SER A 234 -4.95 5.26 -3.64
N GLY A 235 -5.54 5.88 -4.67
CA GLY A 235 -6.76 5.42 -5.32
C GLY A 235 -6.50 4.51 -6.50
N THR A 236 -7.54 3.79 -6.94
CA THR A 236 -7.50 3.05 -8.20
C THR A 236 -8.61 3.53 -9.13
N ILE A 237 -8.24 3.85 -10.38
CA ILE A 237 -9.19 4.18 -11.45
C ILE A 237 -9.42 2.88 -12.24
N THR A 238 -10.65 2.38 -12.26
CA THR A 238 -10.91 0.99 -12.63
C THR A 238 -10.96 0.73 -14.13
N ASP A 239 -11.23 1.75 -14.93
CA ASP A 239 -11.34 1.62 -16.38
C ASP A 239 -11.12 2.96 -17.11
N ALA A 240 -11.24 2.91 -18.44
CA ALA A 240 -11.10 4.07 -19.32
C ALA A 240 -12.19 5.16 -19.11
N SER A 241 -13.20 4.94 -18.27
CA SER A 241 -14.16 5.99 -17.88
C SER A 241 -13.52 7.04 -16.98
N GLY A 242 -12.34 6.76 -16.41
CA GLY A 242 -11.58 7.70 -15.60
C GLY A 242 -12.13 7.87 -14.18
N ARG A 243 -12.83 6.86 -13.66
CA ARG A 243 -13.46 6.88 -12.34
C ARG A 243 -13.01 5.72 -11.45
N THR A 244 -13.08 5.95 -10.14
CA THR A 244 -13.05 4.86 -9.15
C THR A 244 -14.28 3.98 -9.30
N LEU A 245 -14.28 2.78 -8.68
CA LEU A 245 -15.45 1.90 -8.70
C LEU A 245 -16.70 2.60 -8.11
N SER A 246 -16.49 3.42 -7.07
CA SER A 246 -17.52 4.29 -6.46
C SER A 246 -17.91 5.52 -7.29
N GLY A 247 -17.42 5.65 -8.52
CA GLY A 247 -17.85 6.64 -9.51
C GLY A 247 -17.17 8.01 -9.41
N GLN A 248 -16.13 8.16 -8.59
CA GLN A 248 -15.45 9.44 -8.40
C GLN A 248 -14.39 9.71 -9.46
N THR A 249 -14.29 10.96 -9.94
CA THR A 249 -13.13 11.43 -10.72
C THR A 249 -11.93 11.65 -9.79
N ALA A 250 -10.73 11.84 -10.38
CA ALA A 250 -9.53 12.14 -9.62
C ALA A 250 -9.66 13.42 -8.77
N GLU A 251 -10.29 14.50 -9.27
CA GLU A 251 -10.51 15.71 -8.45
C GLU A 251 -11.48 15.45 -7.29
N ALA A 252 -12.57 14.73 -7.57
CA ALA A 252 -13.58 14.42 -6.57
C ALA A 252 -13.02 13.50 -5.47
N PHE A 253 -12.14 12.58 -5.85
CA PHE A 253 -11.39 11.71 -4.93
C PHE A 253 -10.49 12.54 -4.02
N HIS A 254 -9.67 13.44 -4.59
CA HIS A 254 -8.83 14.33 -3.79
C HIS A 254 -9.64 15.20 -2.83
N ALA A 255 -10.67 15.89 -3.33
CA ALA A 255 -11.53 16.75 -2.52
C ALA A 255 -12.22 15.98 -1.38
N SER A 256 -12.61 14.72 -1.62
CA SER A 256 -13.24 13.88 -0.63
C SER A 256 -12.33 13.49 0.53
N LEU A 257 -11.01 13.46 0.32
CA LEU A 257 -10.02 12.93 1.26
C LEU A 257 -9.03 13.98 1.79
N ALA A 258 -9.03 15.20 1.24
CA ALA A 258 -8.14 16.30 1.64
C ALA A 258 -8.21 16.65 3.14
N HIS A 259 -9.36 16.41 3.78
CA HIS A 259 -9.55 16.61 5.23
C HIS A 259 -8.59 15.77 6.10
N ALA A 260 -8.06 14.66 5.58
CA ALA A 260 -7.07 13.84 6.26
C ALA A 260 -5.66 14.45 6.27
N ARG A 261 -5.42 15.54 5.52
CA ARG A 261 -4.10 16.19 5.36
C ARG A 261 -2.99 15.19 5.03
N PRO A 262 -3.15 14.40 3.94
CA PRO A 262 -2.18 13.38 3.60
C PRO A 262 -0.82 13.99 3.27
N LEU A 263 0.23 13.22 3.55
CA LEU A 263 1.57 13.46 3.02
C LEU A 263 1.55 13.41 1.49
N SER A 264 0.95 12.36 0.93
CA SER A 264 0.77 12.22 -0.52
C SER A 264 -0.61 11.69 -0.89
N ILE A 265 -1.05 12.07 -2.09
CA ILE A 265 -2.19 11.47 -2.76
C ILE A 265 -1.78 10.98 -4.15
N GLY A 266 -2.22 9.79 -4.54
CA GLY A 266 -1.80 9.20 -5.79
C GLY A 266 -2.75 8.15 -6.34
N LEU A 267 -2.26 7.45 -7.35
CA LEU A 267 -2.96 6.36 -8.01
C LEU A 267 -2.06 5.15 -8.18
N ASN A 268 -2.67 3.97 -8.06
CA ASN A 268 -2.01 2.70 -8.24
C ASN A 268 -2.93 1.66 -8.85
N CYS A 269 -2.31 0.62 -9.40
CA CYS A 269 -3.00 -0.54 -9.98
C CYS A 269 -3.96 -0.17 -11.13
N ALA A 270 -4.72 -1.17 -11.58
CA ALA A 270 -5.74 -1.20 -12.65
C ALA A 270 -5.28 -0.74 -14.05
N LEU A 271 -4.58 0.38 -14.15
CA LEU A 271 -4.08 0.98 -15.37
C LEU A 271 -2.55 0.79 -15.46
N GLY A 272 -2.07 0.61 -16.69
CA GLY A 272 -0.67 0.84 -17.02
C GLY A 272 -0.33 2.33 -17.00
N ALA A 273 0.96 2.66 -17.09
CA ALA A 273 1.44 4.03 -16.94
C ALA A 273 0.78 5.01 -17.92
N GLU A 274 0.69 4.68 -19.21
CA GLU A 274 0.12 5.58 -20.23
C GLU A 274 -1.33 5.98 -19.93
N ALA A 275 -2.17 5.00 -19.58
CA ALA A 275 -3.57 5.23 -19.25
C ALA A 275 -3.76 5.98 -17.92
N MET A 276 -2.83 5.84 -16.98
CA MET A 276 -2.87 6.51 -15.68
C MET A 276 -2.50 8.01 -15.77
N ARG A 277 -1.70 8.41 -16.76
CA ARG A 277 -1.17 9.78 -16.92
C ARG A 277 -2.19 10.91 -16.76
N PRO A 278 -3.31 10.94 -17.50
CA PRO A 278 -4.24 12.08 -17.41
C PRO A 278 -4.80 12.25 -15.99
N HIS A 279 -4.97 11.17 -15.24
CA HIS A 279 -5.48 11.22 -13.87
C HIS A 279 -4.42 11.73 -12.88
N VAL A 280 -3.15 11.37 -13.08
CA VAL A 280 -2.03 11.92 -12.30
C VAL A 280 -1.83 13.39 -12.62
N GLU A 281 -1.96 13.80 -13.88
CA GLU A 281 -1.90 15.22 -14.27
C GLU A 281 -3.00 16.03 -13.56
N THR A 282 -4.25 15.53 -13.56
CA THR A 282 -5.34 16.12 -12.77
C THR A 282 -4.98 16.25 -11.28
N LEU A 283 -4.49 15.18 -10.65
CA LEU A 283 -4.09 15.22 -9.23
C LEU A 283 -2.96 16.22 -8.98
N SER A 284 -1.98 16.30 -9.89
CA SER A 284 -0.86 17.25 -9.79
C SER A 284 -1.30 18.71 -9.81
N GLN A 285 -2.45 19.02 -10.42
CA GLN A 285 -2.98 20.37 -10.49
C GLN A 285 -3.81 20.75 -9.26
N VAL A 286 -4.53 19.78 -8.68
CA VAL A 286 -5.49 20.05 -7.59
C VAL A 286 -4.97 19.72 -6.20
N ALA A 287 -3.93 18.90 -6.08
CA ALA A 287 -3.42 18.46 -4.78
C ALA A 287 -2.48 19.48 -4.14
N ASP A 288 -2.76 19.83 -2.88
CA ASP A 288 -1.89 20.63 -2.02
C ASP A 288 -0.76 19.83 -1.35
N CYS A 289 -0.76 18.50 -1.55
CA CYS A 289 0.21 17.56 -1.00
C CYS A 289 1.06 16.91 -2.12
N TYR A 290 1.98 16.02 -1.73
CA TYR A 290 2.82 15.31 -2.69
C TYR A 290 1.99 14.37 -3.56
N VAL A 291 2.45 14.09 -4.79
CA VAL A 291 1.76 13.20 -5.72
C VAL A 291 2.55 11.92 -5.95
N SER A 292 1.86 10.77 -5.87
CA SER A 292 2.44 9.45 -6.14
C SER A 292 1.78 8.76 -7.32
N ALA A 293 2.55 7.94 -8.04
CA ALA A 293 2.00 7.01 -9.03
C ALA A 293 2.79 5.69 -9.04
N HIS A 294 2.10 4.57 -8.93
CA HIS A 294 2.69 3.25 -9.07
C HIS A 294 1.76 2.35 -9.92
N PRO A 295 1.84 2.47 -11.25
CA PRO A 295 0.97 1.74 -12.19
C PRO A 295 1.35 0.26 -12.30
N ASN A 296 0.47 -0.52 -12.93
CA ASN A 296 0.81 -1.88 -13.35
C ASN A 296 1.85 -1.85 -14.47
N ALA A 297 2.58 -2.96 -14.64
CA ALA A 297 3.44 -3.20 -15.81
C ALA A 297 2.57 -3.55 -17.04
N GLY A 298 1.78 -2.58 -17.50
CA GLY A 298 0.75 -2.75 -18.52
C GLY A 298 -0.53 -3.42 -18.01
N LEU A 299 -1.40 -3.80 -18.95
CA LEU A 299 -2.59 -4.58 -18.66
C LEU A 299 -2.25 -6.08 -18.67
N PRO A 300 -2.88 -6.91 -17.81
CA PRO A 300 -2.64 -8.34 -17.81
C PRO A 300 -3.09 -8.96 -19.14
N ASN A 301 -2.28 -9.86 -19.69
CA ASN A 301 -2.60 -10.62 -20.89
C ASN A 301 -3.63 -11.73 -20.61
N ALA A 302 -3.99 -12.51 -21.63
CA ALA A 302 -5.00 -13.57 -21.50
C ALA A 302 -4.64 -14.68 -20.49
N PHE A 303 -3.37 -14.76 -20.08
CA PHE A 303 -2.86 -15.70 -19.08
C PHE A 303 -2.68 -15.05 -17.69
N GLY A 304 -3.05 -13.77 -17.54
CA GLY A 304 -2.86 -13.01 -16.30
C GLY A 304 -1.42 -12.52 -16.08
N GLU A 305 -0.57 -12.60 -17.09
CA GLU A 305 0.83 -12.15 -17.05
C GLU A 305 0.95 -10.70 -17.53
N TYR A 306 2.07 -10.04 -17.19
CA TYR A 306 2.34 -8.65 -17.51
C TYR A 306 3.51 -8.56 -18.49
N ASP A 307 3.25 -8.03 -19.68
CA ASP A 307 4.19 -8.05 -20.80
C ASP A 307 5.01 -6.76 -20.96
N GLU A 308 4.61 -5.66 -20.29
CA GLU A 308 5.35 -4.39 -20.36
C GLU A 308 6.74 -4.57 -19.75
N THR A 309 7.77 -4.13 -20.47
CA THR A 309 9.16 -4.28 -20.05
C THR A 309 9.60 -3.19 -19.07
N PRO A 310 10.67 -3.41 -18.28
CA PRO A 310 11.26 -2.38 -17.43
C PRO A 310 11.55 -1.07 -18.17
N GLU A 311 12.09 -1.14 -19.39
CA GLU A 311 12.45 0.02 -20.20
C GLU A 311 11.23 0.80 -20.69
N GLU A 312 10.15 0.10 -21.11
CA GLU A 312 8.91 0.74 -21.56
C GLU A 312 8.22 1.47 -20.42
N MET A 313 8.04 0.80 -19.27
CA MET A 313 7.44 1.39 -18.08
C MET A 313 8.25 2.60 -17.58
N ALA A 314 9.58 2.47 -17.51
CA ALA A 314 10.47 3.54 -17.08
C ALA A 314 10.49 4.74 -18.04
N THR A 315 10.38 4.50 -19.35
CA THR A 315 10.29 5.57 -20.36
C THR A 315 9.05 6.42 -20.15
N THR A 316 7.90 5.77 -19.93
CA THR A 316 6.63 6.47 -19.69
C THR A 316 6.68 7.26 -18.38
N LEU A 317 7.14 6.65 -17.29
CA LEU A 317 7.23 7.29 -15.98
C LEU A 317 8.27 8.41 -15.92
N ARG A 318 9.33 8.34 -16.73
CA ARG A 318 10.25 9.45 -16.92
C ARG A 318 9.55 10.68 -17.51
N GLY A 319 8.66 10.48 -18.48
CA GLY A 319 7.86 11.59 -19.03
C GLY A 319 7.02 12.29 -17.97
N PHE A 320 6.47 11.56 -17.00
CA PHE A 320 5.72 12.15 -15.88
C PHE A 320 6.63 13.00 -14.99
N ALA A 321 7.84 12.51 -14.73
CA ALA A 321 8.83 13.22 -13.92
C ALA A 321 9.35 14.49 -14.62
N GLU A 322 9.62 14.43 -15.93
CA GLU A 322 10.05 15.58 -16.75
C GLU A 322 8.98 16.67 -16.80
N ASP A 323 7.71 16.30 -16.83
CA ASP A 323 6.58 17.23 -16.76
C ASP A 323 6.26 17.72 -15.33
N GLY A 324 7.03 17.28 -14.33
CA GLY A 324 6.87 17.71 -12.95
C GLY A 324 5.59 17.20 -12.29
N LEU A 325 5.09 16.03 -12.66
CA LEU A 325 3.82 15.48 -12.14
C LEU A 325 3.97 14.71 -10.82
N LEU A 326 5.18 14.26 -10.48
CA LEU A 326 5.42 13.25 -9.44
C LEU A 326 6.37 13.71 -8.32
N ASN A 327 6.12 13.20 -7.12
CA ASN A 327 7.02 13.23 -5.98
C ASN A 327 7.44 11.83 -5.54
N LEU A 328 6.57 10.84 -5.74
CA LEU A 328 6.87 9.43 -5.55
C LEU A 328 6.48 8.63 -6.80
N VAL A 329 7.24 7.59 -7.11
CA VAL A 329 6.96 6.69 -8.23
C VAL A 329 7.34 5.26 -7.88
N GLY A 330 6.55 4.28 -8.31
CA GLY A 330 6.84 2.86 -8.09
C GLY A 330 6.18 1.98 -9.14
N GLY A 331 5.92 0.72 -8.77
CA GLY A 331 5.12 -0.18 -9.60
C GLY A 331 4.11 -0.97 -8.77
N CYS A 332 3.02 -1.40 -9.39
CA CYS A 332 2.05 -2.31 -8.80
C CYS A 332 2.13 -3.68 -9.50
N CYS A 333 1.01 -4.30 -9.85
CA CYS A 333 0.98 -5.65 -10.40
C CYS A 333 1.87 -5.80 -11.65
N GLY A 334 2.66 -6.87 -11.68
CA GLY A 334 3.60 -7.19 -12.76
C GLY A 334 4.99 -6.56 -12.61
N SER A 335 5.12 -5.51 -11.81
CA SER A 335 6.41 -4.84 -11.61
C SER A 335 7.38 -5.68 -10.77
N THR A 336 8.65 -5.70 -11.21
CA THR A 336 9.72 -6.51 -10.62
C THR A 336 10.86 -5.62 -10.12
N PRO A 337 11.85 -6.16 -9.38
CA PRO A 337 13.07 -5.42 -9.06
C PRO A 337 13.75 -4.80 -10.29
N ASP A 338 13.66 -5.41 -11.47
CA ASP A 338 14.23 -4.83 -12.70
C ASP A 338 13.45 -3.59 -13.17
N HIS A 339 12.11 -3.59 -13.04
CA HIS A 339 11.28 -2.42 -13.29
C HIS A 339 11.65 -1.28 -12.34
N ILE A 340 11.72 -1.56 -11.03
CA ILE A 340 12.09 -0.56 -10.03
C ILE A 340 13.47 0.02 -10.28
N ARG A 341 14.44 -0.81 -10.70
CA ARG A 341 15.78 -0.36 -11.08
C ARG A 341 15.77 0.53 -12.31
N ALA A 342 14.96 0.20 -13.33
CA ALA A 342 14.82 1.01 -14.53
C ALA A 342 14.16 2.36 -14.21
N ILE A 343 13.08 2.36 -13.44
CA ILE A 343 12.36 3.56 -12.97
C ILE A 343 13.30 4.45 -12.17
N ALA A 344 13.98 3.91 -11.15
CA ALA A 344 14.91 4.65 -10.30
C ALA A 344 16.01 5.34 -11.10
N ARG A 345 16.55 4.68 -12.14
CA ARG A 345 17.53 5.27 -13.05
C ARG A 345 16.93 6.35 -13.94
N ALA A 346 15.72 6.13 -14.45
CA ALA A 346 15.08 7.03 -15.40
C ALA A 346 14.66 8.36 -14.76
N VAL A 347 14.28 8.37 -13.48
CA VAL A 347 13.90 9.60 -12.75
C VAL A 347 15.05 10.22 -11.95
N ALA A 348 16.22 9.58 -11.90
CA ALA A 348 17.37 10.08 -11.14
C ALA A 348 17.81 11.46 -11.64
N GLY A 349 17.94 12.42 -10.72
CA GLY A 349 18.38 13.79 -11.01
C GLY A 349 17.30 14.71 -11.58
N LEU A 350 16.09 14.20 -11.84
CA LEU A 350 14.94 15.05 -12.16
C LEU A 350 14.38 15.70 -10.89
N PRO A 351 13.91 16.96 -10.96
CA PRO A 351 13.33 17.63 -9.81
C PRO A 351 11.97 16.99 -9.45
N PRO A 352 11.63 16.87 -8.16
CA PRO A 352 10.28 16.49 -7.75
C PRO A 352 9.28 17.61 -8.09
N ARG A 353 7.99 17.25 -8.21
CA ARG A 353 6.90 18.22 -8.35
C ARG A 353 6.94 19.26 -7.24
N ALA A 354 6.87 20.55 -7.61
CA ALA A 354 6.74 21.63 -6.65
C ALA A 354 5.33 21.67 -6.04
N LEU A 355 5.24 21.79 -4.70
CA LEU A 355 3.95 21.97 -4.03
C LEU A 355 3.35 23.35 -4.30
N PRO A 356 2.01 23.50 -4.30
CA PRO A 356 1.34 24.79 -4.39
C PRO A 356 1.88 25.78 -3.35
N GLY A 357 2.13 27.03 -3.77
CA GLY A 357 2.71 28.09 -2.92
C GLY A 357 4.24 28.20 -2.93
N VAL A 358 4.99 27.15 -3.31
CA VAL A 358 6.44 27.26 -3.57
C VAL A 358 6.70 27.95 -4.92
N GLN A 359 5.84 27.73 -5.90
CA GLN A 359 5.91 28.36 -7.22
C GLN A 359 5.60 29.87 -7.18
N GLU A 360 4.73 30.32 -6.26
CA GLU A 360 4.36 31.75 -6.12
C GLU A 360 5.48 32.61 -5.51
N GLN A 361 6.45 32.01 -4.80
CA GLN A 361 7.59 32.72 -4.21
C GLN A 361 8.77 32.87 -5.19
N ALA A 362 8.73 32.17 -6.32
CA ALA A 362 9.79 32.15 -7.33
C ALA A 362 9.46 32.98 -8.60
N ALA A 363 8.24 33.56 -8.67
CA ALA A 363 7.75 34.42 -9.76
C ALA A 363 7.76 35.90 -9.35
#